data_AF-A0A6I3XAJ1-F1
#
_entry.id   AF-A0A6I3XAJ1-F1
#
_cell.length_a   1.000
_cell.length_b   1.000
_cell.length_c   1.000
_cell.angle_alpha   90.00
_cell.angle_beta   90.00
_cell.angle_gamma   90.00
#
_symmetry.space_group_name_H-M   'P 1'
#
loop_
_entity.id
_entity.type
_entity.pdbx_description
1 polymer ?
#
loop_
_entity_poly.entity_id
_entity_poly.type
_entity_poly.pdbx_seq_one_letter_code
_entity_poly.pdbx_strand_id
1 'polypeptide(L)'
;MDAPDAKIACREVIDAWSNLAKLVDFAEQRHGFGNSDGGFGAIYPGDVDGYMAEVEGVHVPDGAVLLYGYAIAIPPGYEILVEESVYLRNLLYVLREHALTAEAKRVTVLLNTVPTTPS
;
A
#
# COMPACT_ATOMS: atom_id res chain seq x y z
N MET A 1 6.87 -13.71 -10.88
CA MET A 1 7.85 -13.90 -9.79
C MET A 1 7.04 -14.17 -8.53
N ASP A 2 7.50 -14.97 -7.57
CA ASP A 2 6.73 -15.11 -6.33
C ASP A 2 6.74 -13.77 -5.59
N ALA A 3 5.61 -13.38 -5.02
CA ALA A 3 5.53 -12.15 -4.24
C ALA A 3 6.48 -12.25 -3.03
N PRO A 4 7.22 -11.17 -2.70
CA PRO A 4 8.04 -11.17 -1.51
C PRO A 4 7.18 -11.16 -0.24
N ASP A 5 7.81 -11.35 0.92
CA ASP A 5 7.13 -11.20 2.20
C ASP A 5 6.44 -9.83 2.30
N ALA A 6 5.27 -9.79 2.96
CA ALA A 6 4.45 -8.59 3.07
C ALA A 6 5.22 -7.37 3.56
N LYS A 7 6.17 -7.54 4.49
CA LYS A 7 7.01 -6.45 5.01
C LYS A 7 7.95 -5.91 3.93
N ILE A 8 8.56 -6.80 3.15
CA ILE A 8 9.46 -6.43 2.05
C ILE A 8 8.65 -5.71 0.96
N ALA A 9 7.51 -6.25 0.56
CA ALA A 9 6.61 -5.65 -0.42
C ALA A 9 6.18 -4.23 -0.01
N CYS A 10 5.74 -4.06 1.24
CA CYS A 10 5.36 -2.75 1.77
C CYS A 10 6.51 -1.75 1.63
N ARG A 11 7.71 -2.14 2.06
CA ARG A 11 8.87 -1.25 2.06
C ARG A 11 9.29 -0.88 0.64
N GLU A 12 9.35 -1.84 -0.28
CA GLU A 12 9.68 -1.57 -1.69
C GLU A 12 8.70 -0.57 -2.32
N VAL A 13 7.38 -0.78 -2.16
CA VAL A 13 6.36 0.11 -2.71
C VAL A 13 6.42 1.51 -2.09
N ILE A 14 6.65 1.61 -0.78
CA ILE A 14 6.78 2.89 -0.08
C ILE A 14 8.02 3.64 -0.56
N ASP A 15 9.17 2.96 -0.63
CA ASP A 15 10.45 3.56 -1.02
C ASP A 15 10.48 3.93 -2.53
N ALA A 16 9.68 3.26 -3.36
CA ALA A 16 9.52 3.58 -4.78
C ALA A 16 8.78 4.91 -5.02
N TRP A 17 8.09 5.46 -4.02
CA TRP A 17 7.39 6.73 -4.14
C TRP A 17 8.26 7.92 -3.70
N SER A 18 8.39 8.91 -4.57
CA SER A 18 9.33 10.03 -4.38
C SER A 18 8.97 11.01 -3.26
N ASN A 19 7.73 11.01 -2.76
CA ASN A 19 7.27 11.90 -1.69
C ASN A 19 6.53 11.14 -0.60
N LEU A 20 7.28 10.66 0.39
CA LEU A 20 6.77 9.88 1.53
C LEU A 20 5.65 10.59 2.31
N ALA A 21 5.67 11.91 2.42
CA ALA A 21 4.62 12.65 3.13
C ALA A 21 3.26 12.51 2.44
N LYS A 22 3.24 12.48 1.10
CA LYS A 22 2.00 12.31 0.32
C LYS A 22 1.41 10.90 0.45
N LEU A 23 2.22 9.89 0.78
CA LEU A 23 1.70 8.54 1.08
C LEU A 23 0.77 8.55 2.29
N VAL A 24 0.99 9.46 3.25
CA VAL A 24 0.07 9.61 4.39
C VAL A 24 -1.27 10.16 3.95
N ASP A 25 -1.29 11.11 3.01
CA ASP A 25 -2.54 11.67 2.50
C ASP A 25 -3.37 10.60 1.75
N PHE A 26 -2.70 9.73 0.98
CA PHE A 26 -3.34 8.58 0.33
C PHE A 26 -3.89 7.59 1.35
N ALA A 27 -3.11 7.24 2.37
CA ALA A 27 -3.53 6.34 3.44
C ALA A 27 -4.72 6.89 4.24
N GLU A 28 -4.74 8.19 4.57
CA GLU A 28 -5.88 8.81 5.27
C GLU A 28 -7.17 8.77 4.45
N GLN A 29 -7.05 8.87 3.13
CA GLN A 29 -8.18 8.81 2.21
C GLN A 29 -8.55 7.37 1.82
N ARG A 30 -7.77 6.37 2.26
CA ARG A 30 -7.83 4.98 1.78
C ARG A 30 -7.89 4.94 0.25
N HIS A 31 -6.97 5.66 -0.37
CA HIS A 31 -6.86 5.79 -1.80
C HIS A 31 -5.51 5.25 -2.27
N GLY A 32 -5.55 4.57 -3.40
CA GLY A 32 -4.40 3.98 -4.06
C GLY A 32 -3.49 5.03 -4.68
N PHE A 33 -2.32 4.59 -5.08
CA PHE A 33 -1.35 5.39 -5.82
C PHE A 33 -0.50 4.48 -6.70
N GLY A 34 0.03 5.05 -7.78
CA GLY A 34 1.01 4.40 -8.63
C GLY A 34 2.14 5.38 -8.95
N ASN A 35 3.39 4.93 -8.78
CA ASN A 35 4.58 5.74 -9.06
C ASN A 35 4.65 6.18 -10.54
N SER A 36 5.59 7.07 -10.86
CA SER A 36 5.61 7.77 -12.16
C SER A 36 5.80 6.88 -13.38
N ASP A 37 6.39 5.69 -13.22
CA ASP A 37 6.53 4.70 -14.30
C ASP A 37 5.43 3.63 -14.28
N GLY A 38 4.50 3.69 -13.32
CA GLY A 38 3.43 2.70 -13.15
C GLY A 38 3.93 1.33 -12.70
N GLY A 39 5.20 1.21 -12.31
CA GLY A 39 5.79 -0.05 -11.88
C GLY A 39 5.39 -0.46 -10.47
N PHE A 40 5.18 0.50 -9.55
CA PHE A 40 4.90 0.25 -8.14
C PHE A 40 3.70 1.04 -7.64
N GLY A 41 2.96 0.45 -6.73
CA GLY A 41 1.84 1.15 -6.12
C GLY A 41 1.01 0.31 -5.18
N ALA A 42 -0.09 0.91 -4.75
CA ALA A 42 -1.05 0.32 -3.85
C ALA A 42 -2.47 0.62 -4.35
N ILE A 43 -3.40 -0.32 -4.14
CA ILE A 43 -4.81 -0.20 -4.46
C ILE A 43 -5.61 -0.51 -3.18
N TYR A 44 -6.51 0.38 -2.80
CA TYR A 44 -7.46 0.17 -1.71
C TYR A 44 -8.79 -0.37 -2.25
N PRO A 45 -9.64 -0.97 -1.39
CA PRO A 45 -10.95 -1.51 -1.79
C PRO A 45 -11.82 -0.51 -2.55
N GLY A 46 -11.79 0.77 -2.14
CA GLY A 46 -12.59 1.83 -2.75
C GLY A 46 -12.14 2.25 -4.15
N ASP A 47 -10.96 1.84 -4.59
CA ASP A 47 -10.42 2.18 -5.91
C ASP A 47 -10.74 1.13 -6.98
N VAL A 48 -11.19 -0.06 -6.55
CA VAL A 48 -11.53 -1.15 -7.47
C VAL A 48 -12.85 -0.82 -8.15
N ASP A 49 -12.79 -0.46 -9.43
CA ASP A 49 -13.98 -0.24 -10.24
C ASP A 49 -14.53 -1.55 -10.84
N GLY A 50 -15.68 -1.45 -11.53
CA GLY A 50 -16.34 -2.62 -12.11
C GLY A 50 -15.49 -3.33 -13.18
N TYR A 51 -14.63 -2.60 -13.90
CA TYR A 51 -13.76 -3.21 -14.90
C TYR A 51 -12.64 -4.02 -14.22
N MET A 52 -11.99 -3.43 -13.21
CA MET A 52 -10.97 -4.12 -12.41
C MET A 52 -11.54 -5.39 -11.76
N ALA A 53 -12.76 -5.32 -11.20
CA ALA A 53 -13.39 -6.46 -10.56
C ALA A 53 -13.85 -7.55 -11.55
N GLU A 54 -14.54 -7.17 -12.63
CA GLU A 54 -15.21 -8.13 -13.51
C GLU A 54 -14.30 -8.66 -14.63
N VAL A 55 -13.37 -7.84 -15.11
CA VAL A 55 -12.49 -8.18 -16.24
C VAL A 55 -11.10 -8.59 -15.76
N GLU A 56 -10.52 -7.83 -14.82
CA GLU A 56 -9.17 -8.12 -14.30
C GLU A 56 -9.19 -9.07 -13.10
N GLY A 57 -10.37 -9.30 -12.50
CA GLY A 57 -10.53 -10.19 -11.36
C GLY A 57 -9.92 -9.64 -10.06
N VAL A 58 -9.66 -8.34 -10.00
CA VAL A 58 -9.06 -7.68 -8.83
C VAL A 58 -10.09 -7.62 -7.71
N HIS A 59 -9.72 -8.12 -6.54
CA HIS A 59 -10.52 -8.02 -5.34
C HIS A 59 -9.65 -7.63 -4.14
N VAL A 60 -9.97 -6.50 -3.52
CA VAL A 60 -9.31 -6.02 -2.31
C VAL A 60 -10.35 -5.96 -1.19
N PRO A 61 -10.30 -6.86 -0.19
CA PRO A 61 -11.21 -6.86 0.95
C PRO A 61 -11.05 -5.62 1.84
N ASP A 62 -12.10 -5.26 2.57
CA ASP A 62 -12.03 -4.22 3.60
C ASP A 62 -10.94 -4.52 4.63
N GLY A 63 -10.16 -3.50 4.98
CA GLY A 63 -9.01 -3.63 5.89
C GLY A 63 -7.77 -4.26 5.26
N ALA A 64 -7.75 -4.47 3.95
CA ALA A 64 -6.59 -4.89 3.20
C ALA A 64 -6.19 -3.85 2.13
N VAL A 65 -4.95 -3.98 1.67
CA VAL A 65 -4.36 -3.16 0.59
C VAL A 65 -3.68 -4.12 -0.37
N LEU A 66 -3.95 -3.97 -1.67
CA LEU A 66 -3.23 -4.71 -2.71
C LEU A 66 -1.98 -3.90 -3.09
N LEU A 67 -0.81 -4.49 -2.89
CA LEU A 67 0.46 -3.90 -3.30
C LEU A 67 0.91 -4.55 -4.60
N TYR A 68 1.43 -3.74 -5.52
CA TYR A 68 2.02 -4.22 -6.77
C TYR A 68 3.42 -3.64 -6.98
N GLY A 69 4.29 -4.47 -7.57
CA GLY A 69 5.66 -4.10 -7.91
C GLY A 69 6.06 -4.68 -9.26
N TYR A 70 6.77 -3.89 -10.05
CA TYR A 70 7.12 -4.16 -11.45
C TYR A 70 5.92 -4.56 -12.34
N ALA A 71 4.77 -3.88 -12.20
CA ALA A 71 3.54 -4.21 -12.92
C ALA A 71 3.69 -4.15 -14.46
N ILE A 72 4.53 -3.24 -14.97
CA ILE A 72 4.78 -3.06 -16.42
C ILE A 72 5.97 -3.88 -16.95
N ALA A 73 6.61 -4.72 -16.13
CA ALA A 73 7.79 -5.50 -16.52
C ALA A 73 7.43 -6.77 -17.32
N ILE A 74 8.39 -7.30 -18.07
CA ILE A 74 8.29 -8.59 -18.77
C ILE A 74 9.47 -9.49 -18.34
N PRO A 75 9.23 -10.59 -17.58
CA PRO A 75 7.94 -11.02 -17.05
C PRO A 75 7.36 -10.05 -16.01
N PRO A 76 6.02 -10.05 -15.80
CA PRO A 76 5.39 -9.21 -14.79
C PRO A 76 5.90 -9.55 -13.39
N GLY A 77 5.95 -8.53 -12.54
CA GLY A 77 6.45 -8.63 -11.18
C GLY A 77 5.54 -9.41 -10.23
N TYR A 78 5.02 -8.71 -9.22
CA TYR A 78 4.16 -9.30 -8.20
C TYR A 78 2.98 -8.41 -7.84
N GLU A 79 1.93 -9.06 -7.35
CA GLU A 79 0.82 -8.46 -6.62
C GLU A 79 0.62 -9.25 -5.32
N ILE A 80 0.38 -8.54 -4.22
CA ILE A 80 0.18 -9.17 -2.92
C ILE A 80 -0.83 -8.39 -2.08
N LEU A 81 -1.79 -9.12 -1.54
CA LEU A 81 -2.74 -8.57 -0.58
C LEU A 81 -2.09 -8.55 0.81
N VAL A 82 -2.07 -7.39 1.45
CA VAL A 82 -1.58 -7.21 2.81
C VAL A 82 -2.67 -6.59 3.69
N GLU A 83 -2.65 -6.86 4.98
CA GLU A 83 -3.49 -6.11 5.91
C GLU A 83 -3.10 -4.62 5.89
N GLU A 84 -4.10 -3.73 5.91
CA GLU A 84 -3.90 -2.27 6.02
C GLU A 84 -3.06 -1.95 7.27
N SER A 85 -3.27 -2.68 8.36
CA SER A 85 -2.49 -2.54 9.61
C SER A 85 -0.98 -2.82 9.40
N VAL A 86 -0.63 -3.78 8.55
CA VAL A 86 0.75 -4.13 8.22
C VAL A 86 1.37 -3.07 7.31
N TYR A 87 0.61 -2.60 6.31
CA TYR A 87 1.04 -1.50 5.44
C TYR A 87 1.33 -0.22 6.24
N LEU A 88 0.39 0.21 7.09
CA LEU A 88 0.52 1.42 7.90
C LEU A 88 1.66 1.33 8.92
N ARG A 89 1.91 0.15 9.52
CA ARG A 89 3.09 -0.05 10.39
C ARG A 89 4.39 0.16 9.62
N ASN A 90 4.50 -0.39 8.41
CA ASN A 90 5.69 -0.20 7.57
C ASN A 90 5.86 1.26 7.14
N LEU A 91 4.78 1.94 6.75
CA LEU A 91 4.79 3.37 6.47
C LEU A 91 5.26 4.19 7.69
N LEU A 92 4.76 3.87 8.88
CA LEU A 92 5.19 4.51 10.13
C LEU A 92 6.70 4.33 10.37
N TYR A 93 7.24 3.13 10.13
CA TYR A 93 8.68 2.87 10.29
C TYR A 93 9.51 3.71 9.31
N VAL A 94 9.15 3.71 8.02
CA VAL A 94 9.86 4.48 7.00
C VAL A 94 9.80 5.99 7.30
N LEU A 95 8.63 6.52 7.66
CA LEU A 95 8.50 7.94 8.02
C LEU A 95 9.40 8.32 9.21
N ARG A 96 9.53 7.44 10.21
CA ARG A 96 10.43 7.66 11.36
C ARG A 96 11.91 7.63 10.96
N GLU A 97 12.31 6.69 10.10
CA GLU A 97 13.68 6.61 9.56
C GLU A 97 14.06 7.89 8.79
N HIS A 98 13.09 8.51 8.12
CA HIS A 98 13.26 9.78 7.39
C HIS A 98 12.98 11.04 8.23
N ALA A 99 12.82 10.91 9.54
CA ALA A 99 12.53 12.01 10.48
C ALA A 99 11.23 12.80 10.19
N LEU A 100 10.29 12.25 9.42
CA LEU A 100 8.98 12.82 9.10
C LEU A 100 8.00 12.62 10.27
N THR A 101 8.25 13.38 11.34
CA THR A 101 7.62 13.17 12.65
C THR A 101 6.13 13.54 12.67
N ALA A 102 5.71 14.52 11.87
CA ALA A 102 4.31 14.94 11.81
C ALA A 102 3.45 13.88 11.10
N GLU A 103 3.95 13.38 9.98
CA GLU A 103 3.39 12.30 9.17
C GLU A 103 3.31 11.00 9.97
N ALA A 104 4.38 10.64 10.69
CA ALA A 104 4.40 9.46 11.57
C ALA A 104 3.31 9.53 12.65
N LYS A 105 3.01 10.72 13.20
CA LYS A 105 1.90 10.88 14.17
C LYS A 105 0.55 10.64 13.51
N ARG A 106 0.32 11.15 12.30
CA ARG A 106 -0.91 10.93 11.54
C ARG A 106 -1.14 9.44 11.28
N VAL A 107 -0.11 8.72 10.82
CA VAL A 107 -0.19 7.27 10.61
C VAL A 107 -0.43 6.50 11.92
N THR A 108 0.12 6.96 13.04
CA THR A 108 -0.15 6.36 14.37
C THR A 108 -1.63 6.50 14.75
N VAL A 109 -2.28 7.62 14.41
CA VAL A 109 -3.73 7.79 14.63
C VAL A 109 -4.52 6.81 13.77
N LEU A 110 -4.18 6.67 12.48
CA LEU A 110 -4.82 5.71 11.58
C LEU A 110 -4.71 4.27 12.09
N LEU A 111 -3.55 3.85 12.60
CA LEU A 111 -3.36 2.51 13.14
C LEU A 111 -4.31 2.18 14.31
N ASN A 112 -4.80 3.19 15.03
CA ASN A 112 -5.76 3.01 16.12
C ASN A 112 -7.22 2.94 15.62
N THR A 113 -7.47 3.25 14.35
CA THR A 113 -8.81 3.22 13.73
C THR A 113 -9.01 2.02 12.81
N VAL A 114 -7.94 1.35 12.38
CA VAL A 114 -8.04 0.10 11.62
C VAL A 114 -8.47 -1.02 12.57
N PRO A 115 -9.60 -1.70 12.32
CA PRO A 115 -10.00 -2.85 13.13
C PRO A 115 -8.95 -3.96 12.98
N THR A 116 -8.35 -4.40 14.09
CA THR A 116 -7.52 -5.60 14.09
C THR A 116 -8.43 -6.80 13.88
N THR A 117 -8.28 -7.49 12.75
CA THR A 117 -8.95 -8.76 12.52
C THR A 117 -8.47 -9.73 13.62
N PRO A 118 -9.36 -10.29 14.46
CA PRO A 118 -8.95 -11.34 15.38
C PRO A 118 -8.47 -12.54 14.55
N SER A 119 -7.23 -12.97 14.81
CA SER A 119 -6.64 -14.17 14.23
C SER A 119 -7.41 -15.43 14.60
#